data_AF-A0AAU4JIQ8-F1
#
_entry.id   AF-A0AAU4JIQ8-F1
#
_cell.length_a   1.000
_cell.length_b   1.000
_cell.length_c   1.000
_cell.angle_alpha   90.00
_cell.angle_beta   90.00
_cell.angle_gamma   90.00
#
_symmetry.space_group_name_H-M   'P 1'
#
loop_
_entity.id
_entity.type
_entity.pdbx_description
1 polymer ?
#
loop_
_entity_poly.entity_id
_entity_poly.type
_entity_poly.pdbx_seq_one_letter_code
_entity_poly.pdbx_strand_id
1 'polypeptide(L)'
;MDVELRASDDDRNRVVAALHQHTAAGRLTLDEFSDRAGAVWTARTLGDLAALTRDLPALPTSVVDAGPVGRGRQELLMVFAAAAITLLLLGGLLAVTR
;
A
#
# COMPACT_ATOMS: atom_id res chain seq x y z
N MET A 1 -13.57 -17.56 8.14
CA MET A 1 -13.00 -17.23 6.82
C MET A 1 -13.59 -18.22 5.85
N ASP A 2 -14.45 -17.77 4.95
CA ASP A 2 -15.03 -18.64 3.93
C ASP A 2 -13.93 -19.07 2.97
N VAL A 3 -13.49 -20.32 3.13
CA VAL A 3 -12.32 -20.92 2.48
C VAL A 3 -12.49 -20.99 0.96
N GLU A 4 -13.74 -21.03 0.50
CA GLU A 4 -14.12 -21.07 -0.92
C GLU A 4 -14.23 -19.68 -1.57
N LEU A 5 -14.13 -18.60 -0.79
CA LEU A 5 -14.25 -17.24 -1.32
C LEU A 5 -13.07 -16.93 -2.26
N ARG A 6 -13.38 -16.35 -3.42
CA ARG A 6 -12.38 -16.02 -4.44
C ARG A 6 -11.41 -14.95 -3.95
N ALA A 7 -10.11 -15.20 -4.08
CA ALA A 7 -9.07 -14.26 -3.69
C ALA A 7 -8.99 -13.06 -4.67
N SER A 8 -9.03 -11.85 -4.13
CA SER A 8 -8.75 -10.62 -4.87
C SER A 8 -7.25 -10.46 -5.12
N ASP A 9 -6.89 -9.55 -6.02
CA ASP A 9 -5.49 -9.18 -6.26
C ASP A 9 -4.88 -8.54 -5.01
N ASP A 10 -5.68 -7.79 -4.24
CA ASP A 10 -5.25 -7.22 -2.96
C ASP A 10 -4.94 -8.30 -1.91
N ASP A 11 -5.73 -9.38 -1.88
CA ASP A 11 -5.46 -10.51 -1.00
C ASP A 11 -4.14 -11.20 -1.35
N ARG A 12 -3.86 -11.38 -2.64
CA ARG A 12 -2.58 -11.94 -3.13
C ARG A 12 -1.42 -11.01 -2.76
N ASN A 13 -1.55 -9.71 -3.01
CA ASN A 13 -0.54 -8.72 -2.63
C ASN A 13 -0.22 -8.74 -1.14
N ARG A 14 -1.26 -8.79 -0.29
CA ARG A 14 -1.11 -8.85 1.16
C ARG A 14 -0.32 -10.08 1.60
N VAL A 15 -0.57 -11.24 0.96
CA VAL A 15 0.17 -12.47 1.27
C VAL A 15 1.62 -12.39 0.78
N VAL A 16 1.89 -11.87 -0.42
CA VAL A 16 3.27 -11.66 -0.89
C VAL A 16 4.04 -10.72 0.04
N ALA A 17 3.40 -9.64 0.51
CA ALA A 17 4.01 -8.71 1.47
C ALA A 17 4.32 -9.41 2.81
N ALA A 18 3.42 -10.26 3.30
CA ALA A 18 3.65 -11.07 4.49
C ALA A 18 4.82 -12.06 4.32
N LEU A 19 4.89 -12.75 3.18
CA LEU A 19 6.00 -13.64 2.86
C LEU A 19 7.33 -12.87 2.83
N HIS A 20 7.36 -11.69 2.21
CA HIS A 20 8.56 -10.83 2.18
C HIS A 20 9.01 -10.43 3.59
N GLN A 21 8.08 -10.08 4.48
CA GLN A 21 8.40 -9.79 5.88
C GLN A 21 8.99 -11.01 6.60
N HIS A 22 8.50 -12.22 6.32
CA HIS A 22 9.05 -13.45 6.88
C HIS A 22 10.44 -13.79 6.34
N THR A 23 10.70 -13.54 5.06
CA THR A 23 12.04 -13.66 4.45
C THR A 23 13.02 -12.69 5.09
N ALA A 24 12.62 -11.42 5.25
CA ALA A 24 13.44 -10.40 5.90
C ALA A 24 13.74 -10.75 7.38
N ALA A 25 12.81 -11.43 8.04
CA ALA A 25 13.00 -11.94 9.40
C ALA A 25 13.79 -13.26 9.47
N GLY A 26 14.28 -13.79 8.34
CA GLY A 26 15.06 -15.02 8.27
C GLY A 26 14.26 -16.31 8.51
N ARG A 27 12.92 -16.25 8.49
CA ARG A 27 12.04 -17.42 8.66
C ARG A 27 11.79 -18.17 7.36
N LEU A 28 11.96 -17.50 6.22
CA LEU A 28 11.93 -18.09 4.90
C LEU A 28 13.27 -17.82 4.22
N THR A 29 13.79 -18.82 3.52
CA THR A 29 14.87 -18.63 2.55
C THR A 29 14.34 -17.92 1.29
N LEU A 30 15.25 -17.41 0.45
CA LEU A 30 14.86 -16.73 -0.79
C LEU A 30 14.21 -17.70 -1.79
N ASP A 31 14.64 -18.95 -1.81
CA ASP A 31 14.06 -20.01 -2.65
C ASP A 31 12.64 -20.33 -2.20
N GLU A 32 12.43 -20.57 -0.90
CA GLU A 32 11.08 -20.80 -0.34
C GLU A 32 10.15 -19.61 -0.57
N PHE A 33 10.67 -18.39 -0.46
CA PHE A 33 9.91 -17.19 -0.81
C PHE A 33 9.48 -17.19 -2.27
N SER A 34 10.40 -17.48 -3.19
CA SER A 34 10.14 -17.46 -4.63
C SER A 34 9.09 -18.51 -5.02
N ASP A 35 9.21 -19.72 -4.48
CA ASP A 35 8.25 -20.81 -4.71
C ASP A 35 6.86 -20.46 -4.19
N ARG A 36 6.78 -19.98 -2.93
CA ARG A 36 5.50 -19.59 -2.34
C ARG A 36 4.89 -18.37 -3.02
N ALA A 37 5.69 -17.38 -3.38
CA ALA A 37 5.22 -16.20 -4.11
C ALA A 37 4.66 -16.58 -5.49
N GLY A 38 5.29 -17.52 -6.20
CA GLY A 38 4.74 -18.10 -7.42
C GLY A 38 3.37 -18.76 -7.20
N ALA A 39 3.21 -19.54 -6.12
CA ALA A 39 1.95 -20.17 -5.76
C ALA A 39 0.86 -19.17 -5.35
N VAL A 40 1.22 -18.04 -4.72
CA VAL A 40 0.26 -16.97 -4.40
C VAL A 40 -0.42 -16.44 -5.65
N TRP A 41 0.32 -16.26 -6.76
CA TRP A 41 -0.25 -15.70 -7.99
C TRP A 41 -1.18 -16.65 -8.75
N THR A 42 -1.12 -17.95 -8.46
CA THR A 42 -2.01 -18.96 -9.06
C THR A 42 -3.17 -19.35 -8.14
N ALA A 43 -3.13 -18.94 -6.87
CA ALA A 43 -4.17 -19.19 -5.88
C ALA A 43 -5.51 -18.55 -6.30
N ARG A 44 -6.60 -19.33 -6.19
CA ARG A 44 -7.94 -18.89 -6.61
C ARG A 44 -8.81 -18.49 -5.42
N THR A 45 -8.56 -19.05 -4.25
CA THR A 45 -9.39 -18.86 -3.07
C THR A 45 -8.60 -18.30 -1.88
N LEU A 46 -9.31 -17.71 -0.93
CA LEU A 46 -8.71 -17.30 0.35
C LEU A 46 -8.17 -18.50 1.13
N GLY A 47 -8.76 -19.68 0.95
CA GLY A 47 -8.25 -20.95 1.47
C GLY A 47 -6.87 -21.31 0.95
N ASP A 48 -6.69 -21.24 -0.37
CA ASP A 48 -5.40 -21.51 -1.03
C ASP A 48 -4.33 -20.56 -0.48
N LEU A 49 -4.67 -19.27 -0.34
CA LEU A 49 -3.79 -18.26 0.22
C LEU A 49 -3.43 -18.51 1.69
N ALA A 50 -4.39 -18.91 2.52
CA ALA A 50 -4.16 -19.24 3.92
C ALA A 50 -3.27 -20.48 4.09
N ALA A 51 -3.33 -21.44 3.16
CA ALA A 51 -2.48 -22.62 3.21
C ALA A 51 -0.98 -22.27 3.04
N LEU A 52 -0.66 -21.25 2.23
CA LEU A 52 0.71 -20.83 1.92
C LEU A 52 1.45 -20.16 3.10
N THR A 53 0.71 -19.74 4.13
CA THR A 53 1.25 -19.06 5.32
C THR A 53 0.94 -19.79 6.62
N ARG A 54 0.34 -21.00 6.58
CA ARG A 54 -0.17 -21.68 7.78
C ARG A 54 0.90 -22.02 8.82
N ASP A 55 2.13 -22.21 8.36
CA ASP A 55 3.31 -22.58 9.14
C ASP A 55 4.08 -21.35 9.64
N LEU A 56 3.65 -20.15 9.25
CA LEU A 56 4.29 -18.89 9.61
C LEU A 56 3.53 -18.22 10.77
N PRO A 57 4.25 -17.54 11.69
CA PRO A 57 3.60 -16.81 12.76
C PRO A 57 2.77 -15.65 12.18
N ALA A 58 1.58 -15.44 12.71
CA ALA A 58 0.73 -14.34 12.28
C ALA A 58 1.46 -13.00 12.44
N LEU A 59 1.60 -12.28 11.32
CA LEU A 59 2.08 -10.90 11.36
C LEU A 59 0.95 -10.02 11.89
N PRO A 60 1.25 -8.96 12.67
CA PRO A 60 0.25 -7.97 13.00
C PRO A 60 -0.33 -7.48 11.68
N THR A 61 -1.64 -7.65 11.50
CA THR A 61 -2.32 -7.09 10.34
C THR A 61 -2.14 -5.59 10.46
N SER A 62 -1.19 -5.04 9.70
CA SER A 62 -1.12 -3.61 9.52
C SER A 62 -2.39 -3.30 8.77
N VAL A 63 -3.43 -2.92 9.52
CA VAL A 63 -4.50 -2.07 9.05
C VAL A 63 -3.78 -0.80 8.59
N VAL A 64 -3.15 -0.86 7.42
CA VAL A 64 -2.86 0.32 6.62
C VAL A 64 -4.24 0.78 6.23
N ASP A 65 -4.79 1.53 7.17
CA ASP A 65 -5.82 2.53 7.06
C ASP A 65 -6.25 2.70 5.62
N ALA A 66 -7.51 2.40 5.34
CA ALA A 66 -8.22 3.04 4.24
C ALA A 66 -8.31 4.55 4.56
N GLY A 67 -7.16 5.21 4.67
CA GLY A 67 -7.04 6.64 4.77
C GLY A 67 -7.66 7.21 3.50
N PRO A 68 -8.39 8.34 3.59
CA PRO A 68 -9.09 8.89 2.46
C PRO A 68 -8.09 9.08 1.30
N VAL A 69 -8.39 8.45 0.17
CA VAL A 69 -7.69 8.62 -1.11
C VAL A 69 -7.81 10.11 -1.50
N GLY A 70 -6.90 10.93 -0.98
CA GLY A 70 -7.04 12.39 -1.02
C GLY A 70 -5.77 13.20 -0.78
N ARG A 71 -4.74 12.64 -0.13
CA ARG A 71 -3.50 13.40 0.19
C ARG A 71 -2.78 13.94 -1.04
N GLY A 72 -2.67 13.14 -2.11
CA GLY A 72 -2.00 13.59 -3.34
C GLY A 72 -2.69 14.77 -4.04
N ARG A 73 -4.03 14.87 -3.94
CA ARG A 73 -4.79 16.00 -4.49
C ARG A 73 -4.73 17.23 -3.59
N GLN A 74 -4.63 17.04 -2.27
CA GLN A 74 -4.56 18.12 -1.30
C GLN A 74 -3.22 18.87 -1.33
N GLU A 75 -2.10 18.18 -1.55
CA GLU A 75 -0.80 18.85 -1.71
C GLU A 75 -0.77 19.77 -2.94
N LEU A 76 -1.32 19.32 -4.07
CA LEU A 76 -1.43 20.14 -5.28
C LEU A 76 -2.25 21.41 -5.02
N LEU A 77 -3.39 21.31 -4.33
CA LEU A 77 -4.23 22.46 -4.00
C LEU A 77 -3.52 23.46 -3.08
N MET A 78 -2.71 22.98 -2.11
CA MET A 78 -1.93 23.85 -1.22
C MET A 78 -0.84 24.62 -1.99
N VAL A 79 -0.12 23.98 -2.91
CA VAL A 79 0.90 24.64 -3.74
C VAL A 79 0.29 25.72 -4.62
N PHE A 80 -0.84 25.42 -5.28
CA PHE A 80 -1.55 26.40 -6.11
C PHE A 80 -2.06 27.59 -5.28
N ALA A 81 -2.62 27.36 -4.10
CA ALA A 81 -3.09 28.42 -3.21
C ALA A 81 -1.95 29.32 -2.72
N ALA A 82 -0.82 28.74 -2.31
CA ALA A 82 0.35 29.49 -1.88
C ALA A 82 0.95 30.34 -3.03
N ALA A 83 1.03 29.79 -4.24
CA ALA A 83 1.49 30.51 -5.42
C ALA A 83 0.57 31.70 -5.77
N ALA A 84 -0.75 31.50 -5.71
CA ALA A 84 -1.73 32.56 -5.97
C ALA A 84 -1.64 33.70 -4.94
N ILE A 85 -1.51 33.37 -3.65
CA ILE A 85 -1.31 34.36 -2.59
C ILE A 85 -0.03 35.17 -2.83
N THR A 86 1.07 34.48 -3.16
CA THR A 86 2.36 35.13 -3.42
C THR A 86 2.29 36.09 -4.62
N LEU A 87 1.64 35.68 -5.71
CA LEU A 87 1.41 36.52 -6.89
C LEU A 87 0.52 37.73 -6.58
N LEU A 88 -0.53 37.55 -5.78
CA LEU A 88 -1.42 38.64 -5.36
C LEU A 88 -0.70 39.67 -4.48
N LEU A 89 0.14 39.21 -3.54
CA LEU A 89 0.94 40.09 -2.69
C LEU A 89 1.99 40.86 -3.51
N LEU A 90 2.67 40.19 -4.44
CA LEU A 90 3.67 40.82 -5.31
C LEU A 90 3.03 41.83 -6.27
N GLY A 91 1.90 41.47 -6.89
CA GLY A 91 1.15 42.35 -7.77
C GLY A 91 0.54 43.55 -7.04
N GLY A 92 0.03 43.33 -5.82
CA GLY A 92 -0.48 44.40 -4.96
C GLY A 92 0.60 45.37 -4.53
N LEU A 93 1.80 44.88 -4.17
CA LEU A 93 2.94 45.73 -3.81
C LEU A 93 3.36 46.63 -4.99
N LEU A 94 3.42 46.08 -6.20
CA LEU A 94 3.74 46.83 -7.42
C LEU A 94 2.67 47.87 -7.78
N ALA A 95 1.39 47.60 -7.46
CA ALA A 95 0.29 48.53 -7.71
C ALA A 95 0.25 49.70 -6.72
N VAL A 96 0.72 49.52 -5.49
CA VAL A 96 0.76 50.58 -4.44
C VAL A 96 1.93 51.55 -4.66
N THR A 97 2.98 51.12 -5.36
CA THR A 97 4.20 51.93 -5.60
C THR A 97 4.13 52.82 -6.84
N ARG A 98 2.97 52.90 -7.52
CA ARG A 98 2.72 53.78 -8.68
C ARG A 98 1.79 54.92 -8.31
#